data_AF-A0A4U9HR89-F1
#
_entry.id   AF-A0A4U9HR89-F1
#
_cell.length_a   1.000
_cell.length_b   1.000
_cell.length_c   1.000
_cell.angle_alpha   90.00
_cell.angle_beta   90.00
_cell.angle_gamma   90.00
#
_symmetry.space_group_name_H-M   'P 1'
#
loop_
_entity.id
_entity.type
_entity.pdbx_description
1 polymer ?
#
loop_
_entity_poly.entity_id
_entity_poly.type
_entity_poly.pdbx_seq_one_letter_code
_entity_poly.pdbx_strand_id
1 'polypeptide(L)'
;MGKKPGAPIVSIGAVFFDPSSGKTGAEFYQVINLESSMSFGARPDASTILWWLKQSSEARSAIVVDDTVGLLEALELFLDFIAENAANGSRTVQLWGNGSSFDCSLLEAAFELADTPFPIPHWNYRDVRTVVELGQSCWAELSL
;
A
#
# COMPACT_ATOMS: atom_id res chain seq x y z
N MET A 1 -5.06 -5.15 6.77
CA MET A 1 -5.63 -5.24 8.14
C MET A 1 -4.78 -6.18 9.01
N GLY A 2 -3.78 -5.63 9.71
CA GLY A 2 -2.92 -6.36 10.65
C GLY A 2 -1.57 -5.65 10.75
N LYS A 3 -0.88 -5.70 11.90
CA LYS A 3 0.35 -4.91 12.14
C LYS A 3 1.63 -5.63 11.70
N LYS A 4 1.51 -6.71 10.94
CA LYS A 4 2.62 -7.60 10.59
C LYS A 4 2.54 -8.01 9.12
N PRO A 5 3.68 -8.30 8.48
CA PRO A 5 3.71 -9.02 7.20
C PRO A 5 2.84 -10.28 7.26
N GLY A 6 2.14 -10.57 6.16
CA GLY A 6 1.19 -11.69 6.07
C GLY A 6 -0.21 -11.39 6.59
N ALA A 7 -0.52 -10.14 6.94
CA ALA A 7 -1.89 -9.71 7.21
C ALA A 7 -2.70 -9.51 5.90
N PRO A 8 -4.02 -9.72 5.89
CA PRO A 8 -4.83 -9.53 4.68
C PRO A 8 -4.81 -8.09 4.18
N ILE A 9 -4.66 -7.91 2.87
CA ILE A 9 -4.82 -6.62 2.19
C ILE A 9 -6.25 -6.54 1.66
N VAL A 10 -6.93 -5.44 1.94
CA VAL A 10 -8.34 -5.20 1.53
C VAL A 10 -8.46 -4.05 0.54
N SER A 11 -7.39 -3.29 0.33
CA SER A 11 -7.29 -2.31 -0.74
C SER A 11 -5.83 -1.93 -0.96
N ILE A 12 -5.53 -1.48 -2.19
CA ILE A 12 -4.27 -0.86 -2.57
C ILE A 12 -4.60 0.51 -3.15
N GLY A 13 -3.96 1.55 -2.63
CA GLY A 13 -4.01 2.90 -3.16
C GLY A 13 -2.62 3.38 -3.48
N ALA A 14 -2.41 3.93 -4.68
CA ALA A 14 -1.13 4.46 -5.12
C ALA A 14 -1.31 5.68 -6.02
N VAL A 15 -0.32 6.55 -6.01
CA VAL A 15 -0.28 7.75 -6.86
C VAL A 15 1.16 8.00 -7.28
N PHE A 16 1.36 8.21 -8.59
CA PHE A 16 2.64 8.75 -9.07
C PHE A 16 2.70 10.24 -8.74
N PHE A 17 3.86 10.73 -8.36
CA PHE A 17 4.06 12.15 -8.15
C PHE A 17 5.50 12.54 -8.50
N ASP A 18 5.67 13.81 -8.87
CA ASP A 18 6.98 14.41 -9.06
C ASP A 18 7.39 15.16 -7.77
N PRO A 19 8.40 14.68 -7.03
CA PRO A 19 8.82 15.31 -5.78
C PRO A 19 9.41 16.71 -5.99
N SER A 20 9.89 17.04 -7.19
CA SER A 20 10.49 18.35 -7.47
C SER A 20 9.45 19.44 -7.71
N SER A 21 8.34 19.10 -8.36
CA SER A 21 7.24 20.03 -8.65
C SER A 21 6.05 19.90 -7.71
N GLY A 22 5.98 18.83 -6.92
CA GLY A 22 4.84 18.52 -6.04
C GLY A 22 3.58 18.09 -6.79
N LYS A 23 3.65 17.88 -8.10
CA LYS A 23 2.49 17.48 -8.92
C LYS A 23 2.23 16.00 -8.79
N THR A 24 0.97 15.63 -8.62
CA THR A 24 0.49 14.25 -8.74
C THR A 24 0.21 13.90 -10.20
N GLY A 25 0.31 12.62 -10.52
CA GLY A 25 0.08 12.03 -11.83
C GLY A 25 -1.00 10.96 -11.72
N ALA A 26 -0.77 9.82 -12.39
CA ALA A 26 -1.73 8.72 -12.41
C ALA A 26 -2.02 8.18 -11.01
N GLU A 27 -3.28 7.83 -10.79
CA GLU A 27 -3.80 7.28 -9.54
C GLU A 27 -4.28 5.85 -9.76
N PHE A 28 -4.09 5.02 -8.74
CA PHE A 28 -4.54 3.65 -8.70
C PHE A 28 -5.27 3.41 -7.39
N TYR A 29 -6.47 2.83 -7.48
CA TYR A 29 -7.20 2.39 -6.30
C TYR A 29 -7.94 1.10 -6.64
N GLN A 30 -7.66 0.06 -5.88
CA GLN A 30 -8.32 -1.22 -6.05
C GLN A 30 -8.76 -1.76 -4.68
N VAL A 31 -10.03 -2.13 -4.57
CA VAL A 31 -10.57 -2.85 -3.40
C VAL A 31 -10.40 -4.34 -3.64
N ILE A 32 -9.89 -5.04 -2.63
CA ILE A 32 -9.52 -6.45 -2.70
C ILE A 32 -10.48 -7.26 -1.83
N ASN A 33 -10.97 -8.35 -2.41
CA ASN A 33 -11.81 -9.29 -1.70
C ASN A 33 -11.02 -9.92 -0.53
N LEU A 34 -11.55 -9.76 0.69
CA LEU A 34 -10.90 -10.25 1.91
C LEU A 34 -10.76 -11.78 1.93
N GLU A 35 -11.77 -12.51 1.45
CA GLU A 35 -11.74 -13.97 1.38
C GLU A 35 -10.65 -14.44 0.41
N SER A 36 -10.51 -13.77 -0.74
CA SER A 36 -9.40 -14.01 -1.65
C SER A 36 -8.05 -13.80 -0.98
N SER A 37 -7.84 -12.67 -0.30
CA SER A 37 -6.57 -12.41 0.41
C SER A 37 -6.24 -13.49 1.45
N MET A 38 -7.25 -13.96 2.19
CA MET A 38 -7.07 -15.03 3.18
C MET A 38 -6.82 -16.41 2.53
N SER A 39 -7.39 -16.67 1.35
CA SER A 39 -7.18 -17.93 0.61
C SER A 39 -5.72 -18.13 0.17
N PHE A 40 -4.99 -17.03 -0.07
CA PHE A 40 -3.54 -17.03 -0.32
C PHE A 40 -2.71 -17.20 0.96
N GLY A 41 -3.33 -17.41 2.12
CA GLY A 41 -2.64 -17.67 3.39
C GLY A 41 -2.43 -16.46 4.28
N ALA A 42 -2.98 -15.29 3.93
CA ALA A 42 -2.94 -14.11 4.80
C ALA A 42 -3.78 -14.35 6.07
N ARG A 43 -3.24 -13.95 7.23
CA ARG A 43 -3.85 -14.24 8.54
C ARG A 43 -4.09 -12.96 9.32
N PRO A 44 -5.36 -12.59 9.60
CA PRO A 44 -5.65 -11.49 10.50
C PRO A 44 -5.38 -11.91 11.96
N ASP A 45 -4.91 -10.97 12.79
CA ASP A 45 -4.84 -11.17 14.23
C ASP A 45 -6.26 -11.19 14.84
N ALA A 46 -6.49 -12.00 15.87
CA ALA A 46 -7.79 -12.07 16.55
C ALA A 46 -8.28 -10.71 17.06
N SER A 47 -7.35 -9.86 17.54
CA SER A 47 -7.65 -8.49 17.97
C SER A 47 -8.10 -7.59 16.81
N THR A 48 -7.60 -7.81 15.60
CA THR A 48 -8.02 -7.11 14.38
C THR A 48 -9.43 -7.50 13.97
N ILE A 49 -9.79 -8.79 14.04
CA ILE A 49 -11.15 -9.26 13.80
C ILE A 49 -12.12 -8.63 14.81
N LEU A 50 -11.77 -8.71 16.10
CA LEU A 50 -12.61 -8.15 17.17
C LEU A 50 -12.78 -6.63 17.07
N TRP A 51 -11.77 -5.91 16.56
CA TRP A 51 -11.87 -4.48 16.30
C TRP A 51 -12.86 -4.18 15.17
N TRP A 52 -12.86 -4.98 14.10
CA TRP A 52 -13.81 -4.84 12.99
C TRP A 52 -15.25 -5.15 13.36
N LEU A 53 -15.46 -6.17 14.20
CA LEU A 53 -16.79 -6.50 14.71
C LEU A 53 -17.41 -5.39 15.57
N LYS A 54 -16.59 -4.49 16.12
CA LYS A 54 -17.02 -3.32 16.91
C LYS A 54 -17.36 -2.09 16.06
N GLN A 55 -17.06 -2.10 14.76
CA GLN A 55 -17.39 -0.98 13.87
C GLN A 55 -18.90 -0.95 13.57
N SER A 56 -19.38 0.20 13.08
CA SER A 56 -20.79 0.37 12.73
C SER A 56 -21.23 -0.62 11.64
N SER A 57 -22.54 -0.82 11.49
CA SER A 57 -23.10 -1.61 10.37
C SER A 57 -22.57 -1.13 9.02
N GLU A 58 -22.54 0.18 8.82
CA GLU A 58 -22.13 0.84 7.58
C GLU A 58 -20.65 0.59 7.29
N ALA A 59 -19.79 0.71 8.31
CA ALA A 59 -18.36 0.42 8.19
C ALA A 59 -18.05 -1.07 7.95
N ARG A 60 -18.90 -1.98 8.48
CA ARG A 60 -18.77 -3.43 8.20
C ARG A 60 -19.21 -3.78 6.78
N SER A 61 -20.28 -3.18 6.29
CA SER A 61 -20.74 -3.37 4.90
C SER A 61 -19.75 -2.84 3.88
N ALA A 62 -18.96 -1.81 4.20
CA ALA A 62 -17.91 -1.27 3.34
C ALA A 62 -16.74 -2.25 3.09
N ILE A 63 -16.65 -3.37 3.81
CA ILE A 63 -15.67 -4.44 3.53
C ILE A 63 -16.27 -5.53 2.65
N VAL A 64 -17.59 -5.67 2.67
CA VAL A 64 -18.35 -6.64 1.85
C VAL A 64 -18.89 -5.91 0.63
N VAL A 65 -18.03 -5.16 -0.05
CA VAL A 65 -18.37 -4.45 -1.29
C VAL A 65 -18.44 -5.49 -2.40
N ASP A 66 -19.52 -5.47 -3.19
CA ASP A 66 -19.70 -6.41 -4.31
C ASP A 66 -18.71 -6.13 -5.46
N ASP A 67 -18.22 -4.89 -5.56
CA ASP A 67 -17.20 -4.47 -6.52
C ASP A 67 -15.78 -4.65 -5.95
N THR A 68 -15.37 -5.92 -5.81
CA THR A 68 -14.03 -6.30 -5.37
C THR A 68 -13.39 -7.25 -6.37
N VAL A 69 -12.07 -7.17 -6.50
CA VAL A 69 -11.29 -8.12 -7.30
C VAL A 69 -10.54 -9.10 -6.39
N GLY A 70 -10.07 -10.20 -6.96
CA GLY A 70 -9.20 -11.14 -6.24
C GLY A 70 -7.85 -10.52 -5.90
N LEU A 71 -7.14 -11.07 -4.91
CA LEU A 71 -5.81 -10.58 -4.54
C LEU A 71 -4.86 -10.61 -5.74
N LEU A 72 -4.76 -11.73 -6.44
CA LEU A 72 -3.86 -11.89 -7.60
C LEU A 72 -4.17 -10.84 -8.69
N GLU A 73 -5.43 -10.70 -9.06
CA GLU A 73 -5.87 -9.71 -10.06
C GLU A 73 -5.52 -8.28 -9.63
N ALA A 74 -5.73 -7.92 -8.36
CA ALA A 74 -5.31 -6.61 -7.86
C ALA A 74 -3.80 -6.37 -7.94
N LEU A 75 -2.99 -7.40 -7.67
CA LEU A 75 -1.54 -7.31 -7.78
C LEU A 75 -1.11 -7.17 -9.24
N GLU A 76 -1.72 -7.91 -10.16
CA GLU A 76 -1.48 -7.80 -11.61
C GLU A 76 -1.84 -6.40 -12.14
N LEU A 77 -3.04 -5.89 -11.81
CA LEU A 77 -3.45 -4.53 -12.16
C LEU A 77 -2.50 -3.47 -11.59
N PHE A 78 -1.98 -3.71 -10.38
CA PHE A 78 -0.99 -2.83 -9.77
C PHE A 78 0.37 -2.89 -10.50
N LEU A 79 0.80 -4.08 -10.95
CA LEU A 79 2.00 -4.23 -11.78
C LEU A 79 1.86 -3.49 -13.12
N ASP A 80 0.71 -3.62 -13.78
CA ASP A 80 0.41 -2.93 -15.03
C ASP A 80 0.43 -1.41 -14.84
N PHE A 81 -0.22 -0.92 -13.77
CA PHE A 81 -0.19 0.49 -13.40
C PHE A 81 1.25 1.01 -13.23
N ILE A 82 2.13 0.24 -12.56
CA ILE A 82 3.55 0.60 -12.44
C ILE A 82 4.22 0.61 -13.80
N ALA A 83 4.02 -0.42 -14.62
CA ALA A 83 4.67 -0.57 -15.92
C ALA A 83 4.30 0.55 -16.90
N GLU A 84 3.02 0.96 -16.92
CA GLU A 84 2.49 2.00 -17.79
C GLU A 84 2.98 3.41 -17.43
N ASN A 85 3.24 3.65 -16.14
CA ASN A 85 3.54 5.00 -15.63
C ASN A 85 5.01 5.20 -15.22
N ALA A 86 5.80 4.14 -15.11
CA ALA A 86 7.23 4.23 -14.78
C ALA A 86 8.04 4.70 -16.00
N ALA A 87 8.40 5.99 -16.02
CA ALA A 87 9.12 6.63 -17.13
C ALA A 87 10.39 5.90 -17.60
N ASN A 88 11.09 5.17 -16.71
CA ASN A 88 12.31 4.41 -17.02
C ASN A 88 12.22 2.94 -16.55
N GLY A 89 11.00 2.39 -16.48
CA GLY A 89 10.73 1.02 -16.04
C GLY A 89 10.63 0.86 -14.53
N SER A 90 10.00 -0.23 -14.10
CA SER A 90 9.60 -0.47 -12.71
C SER A 90 10.75 -0.44 -11.69
N ARG A 91 11.96 -0.88 -12.09
CA ARG A 91 13.16 -0.86 -11.22
C ARG A 91 13.67 0.53 -10.86
N THR A 92 13.19 1.57 -11.55
CA THR A 92 13.55 2.97 -11.28
C THR A 92 12.54 3.67 -10.37
N VAL A 93 11.39 3.02 -10.11
CA VAL A 93 10.35 3.57 -9.24
C VAL A 93 10.86 3.60 -7.80
N GLN A 94 10.65 4.74 -7.15
CA GLN A 94 10.83 4.89 -5.71
C GLN A 94 9.47 4.66 -5.04
N LEU A 95 9.36 3.63 -4.22
CA LEU A 95 8.12 3.30 -3.51
C LEU A 95 8.07 4.07 -2.20
N TRP A 96 7.06 4.92 -2.04
CA TRP A 96 6.86 5.72 -0.84
C TRP A 96 5.77 5.11 0.03
N GLY A 97 6.08 4.87 1.31
CA GLY A 97 5.14 4.38 2.32
C GLY A 97 5.09 5.27 3.56
N ASN A 98 3.96 5.29 4.27
CA ASN A 98 3.80 6.08 5.49
C ASN A 98 4.27 5.26 6.71
N GLY A 99 5.60 5.17 6.84
CA GLY A 99 6.25 4.06 7.54
C GLY A 99 6.60 3.01 6.51
N SER A 100 7.59 3.31 5.67
CA SER A 100 8.08 2.49 4.55
C SER A 100 8.25 1.02 4.92
N SER A 101 8.76 0.77 6.13
CA SER A 101 8.93 -0.58 6.70
C SER A 101 7.64 -1.38 6.85
N PHE A 102 6.47 -0.73 6.94
CA PHE A 102 5.20 -1.39 7.21
C PHE A 102 4.38 -1.60 5.93
N ASP A 103 4.07 -0.52 5.21
CA ASP A 103 3.24 -0.62 4.00
C ASP A 103 3.96 -1.38 2.88
N CYS A 104 5.27 -1.14 2.68
CA CYS A 104 6.03 -1.85 1.65
C CYS A 104 6.21 -3.34 2.01
N SER A 105 6.50 -3.66 3.28
CA SER A 105 6.62 -5.06 3.71
C SER A 105 5.30 -5.82 3.69
N LEU A 106 4.18 -5.14 3.92
CA LEU A 106 2.85 -5.74 3.80
C LEU A 106 2.54 -6.09 2.36
N LEU A 107 2.84 -5.16 1.44
CA LEU A 107 2.65 -5.36 0.01
C LEU A 107 3.58 -6.47 -0.51
N GLU A 108 4.86 -6.44 -0.17
CA GLU A 108 5.84 -7.46 -0.54
C GLU A 108 5.42 -8.86 -0.05
N ALA A 109 4.93 -8.98 1.19
CA ALA A 109 4.39 -10.24 1.69
C ALA A 109 3.15 -10.72 0.91
N ALA A 110 2.30 -9.82 0.43
CA ALA A 110 1.15 -10.22 -0.39
C ALA A 110 1.59 -10.74 -1.78
N PHE A 111 2.64 -10.16 -2.36
CA PHE A 111 3.27 -10.68 -3.58
C PHE A 111 3.90 -12.06 -3.36
N GLU A 112 4.61 -12.27 -2.23
CA GLU A 112 5.15 -13.58 -1.85
C GLU A 112 4.04 -14.62 -1.67
N LEU A 113 2.94 -14.28 -0.99
CA LEU A 113 1.80 -15.20 -0.81
C LEU A 113 1.11 -15.57 -2.13
N ALA A 114 1.15 -14.67 -3.11
CA ALA A 114 0.59 -14.88 -4.44
C ALA A 114 1.57 -15.59 -5.42
N ASP A 115 2.80 -15.90 -5.00
CA ASP A 115 3.88 -16.42 -5.84
C ASP A 115 4.21 -15.51 -7.05
N THR A 116 4.08 -14.20 -6.85
CA THR A 116 4.30 -13.17 -7.88
C THR A 116 5.54 -12.34 -7.55
N PRO A 117 6.48 -12.13 -8.49
CA PRO A 117 7.68 -11.31 -8.24
C PRO A 117 7.34 -9.85 -7.92
N PHE A 118 7.89 -9.34 -6.82
CA PHE A 118 7.76 -7.91 -6.48
C PHE A 118 8.63 -7.04 -7.42
N PRO A 119 8.08 -5.98 -8.03
CA PRO A 119 8.76 -5.27 -9.13
C PRO A 119 9.79 -4.23 -8.66
N ILE A 120 9.71 -3.80 -7.39
CA ILE A 120 10.52 -2.70 -6.85
C ILE A 120 11.54 -3.26 -5.87
N PRO A 121 12.85 -3.04 -6.07
CA PRO A 121 13.84 -3.54 -5.15
C PRO A 121 13.81 -2.76 -3.81
N HIS A 122 14.11 -3.45 -2.70
CA HIS A 122 14.03 -2.88 -1.34
C HIS A 122 14.85 -1.59 -1.14
N TRP A 123 15.97 -1.40 -1.85
CA TRP A 123 16.78 -0.17 -1.77
C TRP A 123 16.09 1.07 -2.37
N ASN A 124 14.98 0.89 -3.09
CA ASN A 124 14.15 1.98 -3.62
C ASN A 124 13.01 2.39 -2.69
N TYR A 125 12.86 1.78 -1.51
CA TYR A 125 11.83 2.18 -0.55
C TYR A 125 12.18 3.54 0.05
N ARG A 126 11.15 4.38 0.25
CA ARG A 126 11.24 5.73 0.80
C ARG A 126 10.20 5.93 1.89
N ASP A 127 10.60 6.60 2.95
CA ASP A 127 9.74 6.87 4.10
C ASP A 127 9.19 8.29 4.06
N VAL A 128 7.87 8.40 3.94
CA VAL A 128 7.19 9.70 3.94
C VAL A 128 7.39 10.42 5.28
N ARG A 129 7.39 9.70 6.42
CA ARG A 129 7.52 10.33 7.75
C ARG A 129 8.88 10.98 7.92
N THR A 130 9.94 10.33 7.45
CA THR A 130 11.30 10.90 7.53
C THR A 130 11.38 12.24 6.78
N VAL A 131 10.79 12.33 5.58
CA VAL A 131 10.81 13.58 4.81
C VAL A 131 9.91 14.65 5.45
N VAL A 132 8.74 14.27 5.96
CA VAL A 132 7.83 15.20 6.65
C VAL A 132 8.48 15.76 7.92
N GLU A 133 9.13 14.92 8.73
CA GLU A 133 9.84 15.33 9.95
C GLU A 133 11.03 16.25 9.66
N LEU A 134 11.84 15.93 8.64
CA LEU A 134 12.91 16.81 8.16
C LEU A 134 12.36 18.14 7.69
N GLY A 135 11.26 18.11 6.92
CA GLY A 135 10.54 19.29 6.49
C GLY A 135 10.16 20.15 7.68
N GLN A 136 9.39 19.60 8.63
CA GLN A 136 8.91 20.29 9.84
C GLN A 136 10.03 20.85 10.72
N SER A 137 11.16 20.14 10.83
CA SER A 137 12.30 20.57 11.64
C SER A 137 13.02 21.80 11.04
N CYS A 138 12.94 22.01 9.72
CA CYS A 138 13.50 23.17 9.04
C CYS A 138 12.63 24.44 9.09
N TRP A 139 11.41 24.40 9.64
CA TRP A 139 10.53 25.58 9.74
C TRP A 139 10.64 26.34 11.07
N ALA A 140 11.57 25.95 11.96
CA ALA A 140 11.82 26.64 13.23
C ALA A 140 13.17 27.38 13.21
N GLU A 141 13.39 28.28 12.25
CA GLU A 141 14.51 29.22 12.30
C GLU A 141 14.02 30.65 12.08
N LEU A 142 14.05 31.44 13.16
CA LEU A 142 13.91 32.89 13.14
C LEU A 142 15.32 33.48 12.98
N SER A 143 15.65 34.04 11.81
CA SER A 143 16.83 34.93 11.70
C SER A 143 16.39 36.35 12.05
N LEU A 144 17.15 37.00 12.94
CA LEU A 144 17.18 38.46 13.04
C LEU A 144 17.90 39.05 11.82
#